data_AF-A0A977KZ78-F1
#
_entry.id   AF-A0A977KZ78-F1
#
_cell.length_a   1.000
_cell.length_b   1.000
_cell.length_c   1.000
_cell.angle_alpha   90.00
_cell.angle_beta   90.00
_cell.angle_gamma   90.00
#
_symmetry.space_group_name_H-M   'P 1'
#
loop_
_entity.id
_entity.type
_entity.pdbx_description
1 polymer ?
#
loop_
_entity_poly.entity_id
_entity_poly.type
_entity_poly.pdbx_seq_one_letter_code
_entity_poly.pdbx_strand_id
1 'polypeptide(L)'
;MRCSQKLFLEAMMTVAELFERSAESLQLFTDGEKRYSQLLFNICHEVLRTGKRGRPTKVLPKGLVVRLKNKSSKRRDSEGKLKKVETPKPEHPETTEKPEEKDVHANHVEAFNSAIRRYLAAFRRRTNTYAKSVVGLQRVLDIFWIPHSAGCRRGALVHAS
;
A
#
# COMPACT_ATOMS: atom_id res chain seq x y z
N MET A 1 -9.01 13.60 5.86
CA MET A 1 -8.60 12.35 5.17
C MET A 1 -7.90 12.52 3.81
N ARG A 2 -7.39 13.70 3.41
CA ARG A 2 -6.71 13.89 2.09
C ARG A 2 -5.18 13.65 2.10
N CYS A 3 -4.51 13.79 3.26
CA CYS A 3 -3.05 13.63 3.38
C CYS A 3 -2.55 12.19 3.13
N SER A 4 -3.31 11.18 3.54
CA SER A 4 -2.89 9.78 3.37
C SER A 4 -2.83 9.35 1.91
N GLN A 5 -3.72 9.89 1.06
CA GLN A 5 -3.71 9.59 -0.38
C GLN A 5 -2.50 10.17 -1.09
N LYS A 6 -2.06 11.39 -0.70
CA LYS A 6 -0.89 12.04 -1.30
C LYS A 6 0.40 11.26 -1.00
N LEU A 7 0.64 10.93 0.26
CA LEU A 7 1.81 10.13 0.67
C LEU A 7 1.84 8.76 0.00
N PHE A 8 0.67 8.15 -0.19
CA PHE A 8 0.56 6.87 -0.87
C PHE A 8 0.89 6.97 -2.37
N LEU A 9 0.40 8.03 -3.03
CA LEU A 9 0.73 8.29 -4.42
C LEU A 9 2.23 8.56 -4.58
N GLU A 10 2.82 9.39 -3.72
CA GLU A 10 4.26 9.68 -3.71
C GLU A 10 5.09 8.41 -3.54
N ALA A 11 4.73 7.55 -2.57
CA ALA A 11 5.41 6.27 -2.39
C ALA A 11 5.32 5.39 -3.64
N MET A 12 4.17 5.37 -4.33
CA MET A 12 4.01 4.59 -5.55
C MET A 12 4.74 5.18 -6.75
N MET A 13 4.88 6.50 -6.81
CA MET A 13 5.76 7.16 -7.77
C MET A 13 7.23 6.82 -7.53
N THR A 14 7.68 6.80 -6.27
CA THR A 14 9.05 6.38 -5.94
C THR A 14 9.32 4.93 -6.34
N VAL A 15 8.35 4.03 -6.14
CA VAL A 15 8.47 2.63 -6.58
C VAL A 15 8.54 2.53 -8.11
N ALA A 16 7.74 3.32 -8.83
CA ALA A 16 7.78 3.40 -10.28
C ALA A 16 9.14 3.92 -10.80
N GLU A 17 9.64 5.01 -10.21
CA GLU A 17 10.95 5.59 -10.55
C GLU A 17 12.11 4.64 -10.24
N LEU A 18 12.02 3.89 -9.13
CA LEU A 18 12.98 2.84 -8.81
C LEU A 18 12.98 1.77 -9.90
N PHE A 19 11.79 1.30 -10.30
CA PHE A 19 11.65 0.30 -11.36
C PHE A 19 12.22 0.78 -12.70
N GLU A 20 11.97 2.03 -13.08
CA GLU A 20 12.50 2.62 -14.31
C GLU A 20 14.04 2.75 -14.29
N ARG A 21 14.63 2.96 -13.12
CA ARG A 21 16.09 3.10 -12.95
C ARG A 21 16.81 1.76 -12.78
N SER A 22 16.16 0.78 -12.18
CA SER A 22 16.72 -0.56 -12.03
C SER A 22 16.63 -1.29 -13.37
N ALA A 23 17.76 -1.77 -13.90
CA ALA A 23 17.78 -2.68 -15.05
C ALA A 23 17.25 -4.11 -14.71
N GLU A 24 16.66 -4.27 -13.53
CA GLU A 24 16.23 -5.54 -12.95
C GLU A 24 14.70 -5.63 -12.84
N SER A 25 14.20 -6.85 -12.64
CA SER A 25 12.79 -7.08 -12.35
C SER A 25 12.45 -6.58 -10.95
N LEU A 26 11.25 -6.00 -10.78
CA LEU A 26 10.75 -5.55 -9.50
C LEU A 26 9.53 -6.37 -9.10
N GLN A 27 9.55 -6.89 -7.88
CA GLN A 27 8.45 -7.66 -7.30
C GLN A 27 7.85 -6.93 -6.10
N LEU A 28 6.58 -6.53 -6.21
CA LEU A 28 5.85 -5.86 -5.15
C LEU A 28 4.84 -6.82 -4.49
N PHE A 29 5.05 -7.08 -3.20
CA PHE A 29 4.16 -7.89 -2.38
C PHE A 29 3.29 -7.02 -1.45
N THR A 30 1.97 -7.19 -1.55
CA THR A 30 1.01 -6.45 -0.74
C THR A 30 0.07 -7.41 -0.01
N ASP A 31 -0.35 -7.05 1.19
CA ASP A 31 -1.22 -7.81 2.07
C ASP A 31 -2.65 -7.24 2.05
N GLY A 32 -3.52 -7.82 1.22
CA GLY A 32 -4.95 -7.51 1.14
C GLY A 32 -5.36 -6.15 0.57
N GLU A 33 -4.46 -5.17 0.51
CA GLU A 33 -4.75 -3.82 0.00
C GLU A 33 -4.57 -3.68 -1.52
N LYS A 34 -5.65 -3.90 -2.28
CA LYS A 34 -5.69 -3.78 -3.76
C LYS A 34 -5.33 -2.38 -4.30
N ARG A 35 -5.37 -1.34 -3.45
CA ARG A 35 -5.11 0.05 -3.84
C ARG A 35 -3.68 0.26 -4.33
N TYR A 36 -2.69 -0.39 -3.70
CA TYR A 36 -1.28 -0.30 -4.10
C TYR A 36 -1.12 -0.78 -5.54
N SER A 37 -1.64 -1.96 -5.83
CA SER A 37 -1.61 -2.55 -7.17
C SER A 37 -2.34 -1.70 -8.21
N GLN A 38 -3.48 -1.10 -7.85
CA GLN A 38 -4.22 -0.23 -8.76
C GLN A 38 -3.45 1.05 -9.10
N LEU A 39 -2.86 1.70 -8.10
CA LEU A 39 -2.12 2.95 -8.29
C LEU A 39 -0.85 2.72 -9.08
N LEU A 40 -0.06 1.71 -8.72
CA LEU A 40 1.14 1.35 -9.47
C LEU A 40 0.82 0.99 -10.93
N PHE A 41 -0.26 0.23 -11.16
CA PHE A 41 -0.72 -0.08 -12.51
C PHE A 41 -1.13 1.17 -13.28
N ASN A 42 -1.85 2.11 -12.65
CA ASN A 42 -2.24 3.34 -13.33
C ASN A 42 -1.02 4.18 -13.74
N ILE A 43 0.04 4.17 -12.93
CA ILE A 43 1.30 4.90 -13.20
C ILE A 43 2.09 4.22 -14.32
N CYS A 44 2.35 2.91 -14.19
CA CYS A 44 3.35 2.24 -15.02
C CYS A 44 2.77 1.45 -16.20
N HIS A 45 1.45 1.26 -16.32
CA HIS A 45 0.92 0.32 -17.32
C HIS A 45 1.38 0.61 -18.75
N GLU A 46 1.63 -0.47 -19.47
CA GLU A 46 1.87 -0.46 -20.90
C GLU A 46 0.63 -0.93 -21.65
N VAL A 47 0.55 -0.54 -22.92
CA VAL A 47 -0.55 -0.90 -23.81
C VAL A 47 -0.06 -1.95 -24.81
N LEU A 48 -0.58 -3.17 -24.69
CA LEU A 48 -0.25 -4.26 -25.63
C LEU A 48 -1.01 -4.07 -26.95
N ARG A 49 -0.27 -3.70 -28.00
CA ARG A 49 -0.78 -3.61 -29.37
C ARG A 49 -0.61 -4.95 -30.07
N THR A 50 -1.65 -5.79 -30.00
CA THR A 50 -1.66 -7.15 -30.57
C THR A 50 -2.17 -7.20 -32.01
N GLY A 51 -2.46 -6.06 -32.64
CA GLY A 51 -3.06 -5.99 -33.99
C GLY A 51 -4.53 -6.42 -34.07
N LYS A 52 -5.12 -6.92 -32.97
CA LYS A 52 -6.52 -7.32 -32.90
C LYS A 52 -7.44 -6.10 -32.80
N ARG A 53 -8.61 -6.18 -33.45
CA ARG A 53 -9.65 -5.13 -33.38
C ARG A 53 -10.23 -5.05 -31.96
N GLY A 54 -10.26 -3.86 -31.37
CA GLY A 54 -10.83 -3.60 -30.03
C GLY A 54 -9.96 -2.67 -29.18
N ARG A 55 -10.36 -2.43 -27.92
CA ARG A 55 -9.57 -1.64 -26.96
C ARG A 55 -8.30 -2.42 -26.61
N PRO A 56 -7.09 -1.86 -26.84
CA PRO A 56 -5.85 -2.54 -26.47
C PRO A 56 -5.78 -2.85 -24.98
N THR A 57 -5.27 -4.04 -24.64
CA THR A 57 -5.12 -4.49 -23.25
C THR A 57 -4.01 -3.71 -22.55
N LYS A 58 -4.29 -3.25 -21.33
CA LYS A 58 -3.28 -2.65 -20.47
C LYS A 58 -2.67 -3.73 -19.59
N VAL A 59 -1.36 -3.72 -19.45
CA VAL A 59 -0.59 -4.67 -18.62
C VAL A 59 0.46 -3.94 -17.80
N LEU A 60 0.94 -4.56 -16.72
CA LEU A 60 2.17 -4.09 -16.07
C LEU A 60 3.35 -4.23 -17.05
N PRO A 61 4.35 -3.32 -17.02
CA PRO A 61 5.58 -3.44 -17.78
C PRO A 61 6.29 -4.78 -17.60
N LYS A 62 7.11 -5.14 -18.58
CA LYS A 62 7.98 -6.30 -18.50
C LYS A 62 8.88 -6.23 -17.26
N GLY A 63 8.87 -7.29 -16.46
CA GLY A 63 9.70 -7.37 -15.24
C GLY A 63 9.07 -6.77 -13.99
N LEU A 64 7.91 -6.09 -14.09
CA LEU A 64 7.17 -5.64 -12.92
C LEU A 64 6.09 -6.66 -12.53
N VAL A 65 6.26 -7.27 -11.37
CA VAL A 65 5.32 -8.26 -10.84
C VAL A 65 4.68 -7.73 -9.56
N VAL A 66 3.35 -7.80 -9.50
CA VAL A 66 2.59 -7.44 -8.30
C VAL A 66 1.83 -8.66 -7.80
N ARG A 67 1.95 -8.94 -6.51
CA ARG A 67 1.30 -10.07 -5.84
C ARG A 67 0.56 -9.57 -4.61
N LEU A 68 -0.66 -10.06 -4.45
CA LEU A 68 -1.53 -9.73 -3.34
C LEU A 68 -1.70 -10.97 -2.46
N LYS A 69 -1.19 -10.92 -1.24
CA LYS A 69 -1.44 -11.94 -0.23
C LYS A 69 -2.79 -11.70 0.42
N ASN A 70 -3.66 -12.70 0.38
CA ASN A 70 -4.89 -12.74 1.16
C ASN A 70 -4.61 -13.42 2.50
N LYS A 71 -4.56 -12.62 3.57
CA LYS A 71 -4.30 -13.12 4.94
C LYS A 71 -5.33 -14.09 5.49
N SER A 72 -6.55 -14.09 4.97
CA SER A 72 -7.63 -14.94 5.46
C SER A 72 -7.96 -16.01 4.43
N SER A 73 -7.66 -17.26 4.78
CA SER A 73 -8.10 -18.45 4.03
C SER A 73 -9.63 -18.60 4.01
N LYS A 74 -10.37 -17.79 4.78
CA LYS A 74 -11.83 -17.78 4.82
C LYS A 74 -12.47 -16.73 3.91
N ARG A 75 -11.69 -15.87 3.24
CA ARG A 75 -12.28 -14.86 2.35
C ARG A 75 -12.90 -15.56 1.15
N ARG A 76 -14.09 -15.10 0.77
CA ARG A 76 -14.82 -15.61 -0.38
C ARG A 76 -15.33 -14.46 -1.23
N ASP A 77 -15.40 -14.70 -2.53
CA ASP A 77 -16.13 -13.88 -3.50
C ASP A 77 -17.26 -14.72 -4.13
N SER A 78 -17.90 -14.19 -5.18
CA SER A 78 -18.95 -14.88 -5.93
C SER A 78 -18.46 -16.18 -6.59
N GLU A 79 -17.15 -16.31 -6.82
CA GLU A 79 -16.51 -17.48 -7.44
C GLU A 79 -16.04 -18.52 -6.39
N GLY A 80 -16.18 -18.19 -5.10
CA GLY A 80 -15.89 -19.09 -4.00
C GLY A 80 -14.71 -18.63 -3.16
N LYS A 81 -13.83 -19.55 -2.77
CA LYS A 81 -12.72 -19.27 -1.86
C LYS A 81 -11.60 -18.52 -2.58
N LEU A 82 -11.22 -17.36 -2.06
CA LEU A 82 -10.12 -16.59 -2.63
C LEU A 82 -8.80 -17.35 -2.53
N LYS A 83 -7.97 -17.23 -3.58
CA LYS A 83 -6.60 -17.75 -3.58
C LYS A 83 -5.78 -17.04 -2.49
N LYS A 84 -4.88 -17.79 -1.85
CA LYS A 84 -4.02 -17.22 -0.80
C LYS A 84 -3.08 -16.15 -1.32
N VAL A 85 -2.65 -16.28 -2.57
CA VAL A 85 -1.93 -15.26 -3.33
C VAL A 85 -2.67 -15.01 -4.64
N GLU A 86 -2.92 -13.73 -4.95
CA GLU A 86 -3.60 -13.27 -6.15
C GLU A 86 -2.67 -12.41 -7.01
N THR A 87 -2.95 -12.41 -8.31
CA THR A 87 -2.37 -11.52 -9.30
C THR A 87 -3.41 -10.46 -9.63
N PRO A 88 -3.39 -9.28 -8.98
CA PRO A 88 -4.49 -8.31 -9.06
C PRO A 88 -4.56 -7.57 -10.39
N LYS A 89 -3.49 -7.62 -11.20
CA LYS A 89 -3.35 -6.91 -12.48
C LYS A 89 -2.70 -7.80 -13.52
N PRO A 90 -3.07 -7.66 -14.80
CA PRO A 90 -2.46 -8.43 -15.87
C PRO A 90 -0.99 -8.06 -16.06
N GLU A 91 -0.16 -9.07 -16.28
CA GLU A 91 1.30 -8.95 -16.44
C GLU A 91 1.70 -8.92 -17.91
N HIS A 92 2.87 -8.36 -18.23
CA HIS A 92 3.42 -8.45 -19.58
C HIS A 92 3.73 -9.91 -19.94
N PRO A 93 3.41 -10.38 -21.16
CA PRO A 93 3.64 -11.76 -21.58
C PRO A 93 5.11 -12.19 -21.52
N GLU A 94 6.03 -11.25 -21.70
CA GLU A 94 7.49 -11.50 -21.63
C GLU A 94 8.06 -11.51 -20.19
N THR A 95 7.21 -11.38 -19.16
CA THR A 95 7.67 -11.46 -17.77
C THR A 95 7.82 -12.93 -17.36
N THR A 96 9.07 -13.42 -17.40
CA THR A 96 9.40 -14.81 -17.08
C THR A 96 9.54 -15.05 -15.58
N GLU A 97 10.06 -14.07 -14.85
CA GLU A 97 10.34 -14.19 -13.42
C GLU A 97 9.05 -14.05 -12.60
N LYS A 98 8.54 -15.16 -12.11
CA LYS A 98 7.35 -15.20 -11.26
C LYS A 98 7.73 -15.76 -9.88
N PRO A 99 7.40 -15.05 -8.79
CA PRO A 99 7.70 -15.52 -7.45
C PRO A 99 6.88 -16.77 -7.12
N GLU A 100 7.48 -17.70 -6.38
CA GLU A 100 6.74 -18.81 -5.82
C GLU A 100 5.83 -18.34 -4.67
N GLU A 101 4.76 -19.08 -4.39
CA GLU A 101 3.82 -18.73 -3.33
C GLU A 101 4.49 -18.60 -1.96
N LYS A 102 5.54 -19.41 -1.73
CA LYS A 102 6.33 -19.39 -0.49
C LYS A 102 7.12 -18.08 -0.31
N ASP A 103 7.48 -17.40 -1.38
CA ASP A 103 8.27 -16.16 -1.31
C ASP A 103 7.37 -14.94 -1.01
N VAL A 104 6.05 -15.09 -1.17
CA VAL A 104 5.07 -14.03 -0.94
C VAL A 104 4.80 -13.86 0.56
N HIS A 105 5.68 -13.10 1.21
CA HIS A 105 5.63 -12.83 2.65
C HIS A 105 5.38 -11.34 2.95
N ALA A 106 4.17 -10.86 2.64
CA ALA A 106 3.73 -9.53 3.04
C ALA A 106 2.90 -9.58 4.34
N ASN A 107 3.34 -8.87 5.37
CA ASN A 107 2.60 -8.62 6.61
C ASN A 107 2.59 -7.12 6.95
N HIS A 108 2.41 -6.23 5.98
CA HIS A 108 2.56 -4.78 6.19
C HIS A 108 1.58 -4.22 7.23
N VAL A 109 0.33 -4.70 7.26
CA VAL A 109 -0.66 -4.27 8.26
C VAL A 109 -0.22 -4.70 9.66
N GLU A 110 0.36 -5.90 9.79
CA GLU A 110 0.79 -6.40 11.09
C GLU A 110 2.10 -5.73 11.55
N ALA A 111 3.01 -5.42 10.63
CA ALA A 111 4.19 -4.62 10.92
C ALA A 111 3.81 -3.21 11.39
N PHE A 112 2.87 -2.55 10.69
CA PHE A 112 2.34 -1.24 11.07
C PHE A 112 1.61 -1.28 12.41
N ASN A 113 0.70 -2.25 12.60
CA ASN A 113 0.00 -2.44 13.87
C ASN A 113 0.96 -2.78 15.01
N SER A 114 2.02 -3.54 14.74
CA SER A 114 3.07 -3.84 15.71
C SER A 114 3.86 -2.58 16.09
N ALA A 115 4.21 -1.74 15.12
CA ALA A 115 4.83 -0.44 15.37
C ALA A 115 3.92 0.43 16.22
N ILE A 116 2.63 0.56 15.86
CA ILE A 116 1.64 1.28 16.68
C ILE A 116 1.59 0.70 18.10
N ARG A 117 1.53 -0.62 18.26
CA ARG A 117 1.49 -1.25 19.60
C ARG A 117 2.77 -1.01 20.41
N ARG A 118 3.94 -0.92 19.76
CA ARG A 118 5.21 -0.57 20.40
C ARG A 118 5.23 0.91 20.82
N TYR A 119 4.83 1.82 19.93
CA TYR A 119 4.72 3.26 20.24
C TYR A 119 3.68 3.53 21.33
N LEU A 120 2.54 2.85 21.27
CA LEU A 120 1.46 2.96 22.24
C LEU A 120 1.65 2.07 23.48
N ALA A 121 2.76 1.33 23.60
CA ALA A 121 3.01 0.46 24.74
C ALA A 121 3.04 1.25 26.06
N ALA A 122 3.56 2.48 26.02
CA ALA A 122 3.58 3.41 27.14
C ALA A 122 2.19 3.92 27.57
N PHE A 123 1.14 3.72 26.75
CA PHE A 123 -0.23 4.15 26.99
C PHE A 123 -1.18 2.99 27.33
N ARG A 124 -0.64 1.80 27.65
CA ARG A 124 -1.44 0.73 28.24
C ARG A 124 -2.11 1.27 29.51
N ARG A 125 -3.45 1.27 29.53
CA ARG A 125 -4.32 1.92 30.53
C ARG A 125 -3.93 1.70 32.00
N ARG A 126 -3.19 0.63 32.30
CA ARG A 126 -2.70 0.31 33.65
C ARG A 126 -1.56 1.20 34.15
N THR A 127 -0.76 1.82 33.27
CA THR A 127 0.48 2.52 33.65
C THR A 127 0.52 4.00 33.27
N ASN A 128 -0.49 4.53 32.57
CA ASN A 128 -0.45 5.92 32.08
C ASN A 128 -1.60 6.77 32.63
N THR A 129 -1.27 7.81 33.40
CA THR A 129 -2.22 8.76 33.98
C THR A 129 -2.99 9.56 32.91
N TYR A 130 -2.36 9.87 31.78
CA TYR A 130 -2.98 10.62 30.68
C TYR A 130 -3.99 9.79 29.88
N ALA A 131 -3.85 8.46 29.85
CA ALA A 131 -4.78 7.55 29.18
C ALA A 131 -6.07 7.25 29.97
N LYS A 132 -6.20 7.80 31.19
CA LYS A 132 -7.40 7.66 32.04
C LYS A 132 -8.52 8.63 31.67
N SER A 133 -8.24 9.65 30.83
CA SER A 133 -9.24 10.57 30.30
C SER A 133 -9.26 10.53 28.78
N VAL A 134 -10.45 10.70 28.19
CA VAL A 134 -10.65 10.74 26.73
C VAL A 134 -9.84 11.88 26.10
N VAL A 135 -9.80 13.04 26.75
CA VAL A 135 -9.07 14.23 26.30
C VAL A 135 -7.55 14.01 26.34
N GLY A 136 -7.02 13.42 27.42
CA GLY A 136 -5.59 13.12 27.53
C GLY A 136 -5.12 12.07 26.51
N LEU A 137 -5.94 11.05 26.25
CA LEU A 137 -5.68 10.06 25.23
C LEU A 137 -5.69 10.67 23.81
N GLN A 138 -6.68 11.51 23.50
CA GLN A 138 -6.78 12.17 22.19
C GLN A 138 -5.59 13.11 21.95
N ARG A 139 -5.19 13.92 22.94
CA ARG A 139 -4.05 14.85 22.85
C ARG A 139 -2.74 14.14 22.51
N VAL A 140 -2.53 12.98 23.12
CA VAL A 140 -1.36 12.13 22.85
C VAL A 140 -1.42 11.56 21.44
N LEU A 141 -2.58 11.01 21.03
CA LEU A 141 -2.78 10.49 19.67
C LEU A 141 -2.56 11.58 18.62
N ASP A 142 -3.00 12.81 18.89
CA ASP A 142 -2.79 13.97 18.03
C ASP A 142 -1.29 14.33 17.93
N ILE A 143 -0.55 14.32 19.04
CA ILE A 143 0.91 14.53 19.05
C ILE A 143 1.64 13.45 18.24
N PHE A 144 1.20 12.19 18.28
CA PHE A 144 1.76 11.11 17.44
C PHE A 144 1.25 11.12 16.00
N TRP A 145 0.16 11.82 15.71
CA TRP A 145 -0.25 12.09 14.34
C TRP A 145 0.63 13.18 13.70
N ILE A 146 1.26 14.06 14.49
CA ILE A 146 2.22 15.10 14.02
C ILE A 146 3.45 14.49 13.31
N PRO A 147 4.16 13.46 13.81
CA PRO A 147 5.28 12.85 13.08
C PRO A 147 4.85 12.16 11.78
N HIS A 148 3.61 11.66 11.68
CA HIS A 148 3.07 11.12 10.42
C HIS A 148 2.60 12.21 9.44
N SER A 149 2.43 13.45 9.92
CA SER A 149 1.98 14.63 9.14
C SER A 149 3.06 15.70 8.93
N ALA A 150 4.27 15.51 9.47
CA ALA A 150 5.42 16.40 9.26
C ALA A 150 5.97 16.42 7.81
N GLY A 151 5.40 15.61 6.90
CA GLY A 151 5.59 15.73 5.44
C GLY A 151 4.59 16.67 4.74
N CYS A 152 3.57 17.19 5.43
CA CYS A 152 2.56 18.06 4.84
C CYS A 152 2.50 19.38 5.61
N ARG A 153 3.42 20.30 5.30
CA ARG A 153 3.37 21.70 5.77
C ARG A 153 2.04 22.31 5.33
N ARG A 154 1.20 22.70 6.28
CA ARG A 154 0.07 23.61 6.03
C ARG A 154 0.64 25.02 5.83
N GLY A 155 0.75 25.42 4.57
CA GLY A 155 0.66 26.82 4.21
C GLY A 155 -0.80 27.29 4.32
N ALA A 156 -0.95 28.53 4.78
CA ALA A 156 -2.15 29.37 4.75
C ALA A 156 -3.37 28.91 5.58
N LEU A 157 -3.63 29.64 6.66
CA LEU A 157 -4.66 30.67 6.54
C LEU A 157 -4.31 31.87 7.41
N VAL A 158 -4.13 32.99 6.71
CA VAL A 158 -4.11 34.36 7.22
C VAL A 158 -5.56 34.86 7.16
N HIS A 159 -5.93 35.64 8.19
CA HIS A 159 -7.01 36.63 8.28
C HIS A 159 -8.48 36.28 8.60
N ALA A 160 -9.00 37.20 9.43
CA ALA A 160 -10.38 37.64 9.71
C ALA A 160 -11.16 36.78 10.73
N SER A 161 -11.65 37.30 11.86
CA SER A 161 -11.75 38.66 12.42
C SER A 161 -11.61 38.64 13.95
#